data_AF-A0AAI8XA21-F1
#
_entry.id   AF-A0AAI8XA21-F1
#
_cell.length_a   1.000
_cell.length_b   1.000
_cell.length_c   1.000
_cell.angle_alpha   90.00
_cell.angle_beta   90.00
_cell.angle_gamma   90.00
#
_symmetry.space_group_name_H-M   'P 1'
#
loop_
_entity.id
_entity.type
_entity.pdbx_description
1 polymer ?
#
loop_
_entity_poly.entity_id
_entity_poly.type
_entity_poly.pdbx_seq_one_letter_code
_entity_poly.pdbx_strand_id
1 'polypeptide(L)'
;MNPLRVSGLLKTYRRQVDNMQEFIREADAVKHQMESVVDAFRHVLRIAAFQGLLQSNGFATPPSILMQNSPEAGVKAGIGEDRQISLPRVDEPLVEGICLEALDMLNDFGAPLKIFGLLREVVPGRQVEIVRLMLAMNRVEFRVARLLIELTPRSQLTNPLARRKRYEGISPAQMAAMEADIAEVSHDYLSAASTHGSEMLNLIAATSYFDRLLNNPKLVRYLARNFARQLEVFQNLLDFREARYKKHPPQAGS
;
A
#
# COMPACT_ATOMS: atom_id res chain seq x y z
N MET A 1 -21.91 -30.89 12.99
CA MET A 1 -21.65 -30.35 11.63
C MET A 1 -22.02 -28.86 11.61
N ASN A 2 -21.36 -27.99 10.83
CA ASN A 2 -21.65 -26.55 10.93
C ASN A 2 -21.50 -25.78 9.59
N PRO A 3 -22.57 -25.64 8.79
CA PRO A 3 -22.57 -24.91 7.50
C PRO A 3 -22.19 -23.42 7.63
N LEU A 4 -22.27 -22.86 8.84
CA LEU A 4 -21.78 -21.52 9.17
C LEU A 4 -20.26 -21.35 8.95
N ARG A 5 -19.48 -22.43 9.03
CA ARG A 5 -18.01 -22.39 8.85
C ARG A 5 -17.57 -22.20 7.39
N VAL A 6 -18.35 -22.69 6.41
CA VAL A 6 -18.07 -22.56 4.97
C VAL A 6 -18.41 -21.15 4.49
N SER A 7 -19.61 -20.68 4.82
CA SER A 7 -20.05 -19.31 4.55
C SER A 7 -19.06 -18.29 5.16
N GLY A 8 -18.53 -18.58 6.35
CA GLY A 8 -17.53 -17.75 7.02
C GLY A 8 -16.19 -17.62 6.28
N LEU A 9 -15.63 -18.70 5.73
CA LEU A 9 -14.34 -18.64 5.02
C LEU A 9 -14.47 -17.86 3.71
N LEU A 10 -15.42 -18.21 2.85
CA LEU A 10 -15.61 -17.53 1.55
C LEU A 10 -15.97 -16.06 1.72
N LYS A 11 -16.82 -15.74 2.71
CA LYS A 11 -17.17 -14.36 3.03
C LYS A 11 -15.96 -13.56 3.53
N THR A 12 -15.14 -14.16 4.39
CA THR A 12 -13.91 -13.51 4.88
C THR A 12 -12.92 -13.34 3.74
N TYR A 13 -12.72 -14.37 2.92
CA TYR A 13 -11.85 -14.35 1.75
C TYR A 13 -12.21 -13.22 0.79
N ARG A 14 -13.45 -13.20 0.27
CA ARG A 14 -13.90 -12.16 -0.68
C ARG A 14 -13.69 -10.77 -0.12
N ARG A 15 -14.16 -10.54 1.11
CA ARG A 15 -13.98 -9.25 1.78
C ARG A 15 -12.51 -8.86 1.89
N GLN A 16 -11.60 -9.79 2.20
CA GLN A 16 -10.17 -9.46 2.28
C GLN A 16 -9.58 -9.14 0.91
N VAL A 17 -9.89 -9.93 -0.12
CA VAL A 17 -9.44 -9.66 -1.49
C VAL A 17 -9.97 -8.31 -1.97
N ASP A 18 -11.26 -8.04 -1.80
CA ASP A 18 -11.90 -6.79 -2.20
C ASP A 18 -11.24 -5.58 -1.52
N ASN A 19 -10.99 -5.66 -0.21
CA ASN A 19 -10.33 -4.59 0.55
C ASN A 19 -8.90 -4.34 0.07
N MET A 20 -8.11 -5.41 -0.14
CA MET A 20 -6.73 -5.28 -0.58
C MET A 20 -6.66 -4.71 -2.00
N GLN A 21 -7.50 -5.19 -2.91
CA GLN A 21 -7.59 -4.68 -4.28
C GLN A 21 -8.05 -3.22 -4.35
N GLU A 22 -8.99 -2.83 -3.48
CA GLU A 22 -9.40 -1.42 -3.37
C GLU A 22 -8.23 -0.53 -2.93
N PHE A 23 -7.47 -0.96 -1.92
CA PHE A 23 -6.29 -0.24 -1.46
C PHE A 23 -5.21 -0.12 -2.55
N ILE A 24 -4.89 -1.23 -3.23
CA ILE A 24 -3.92 -1.24 -4.33
C ILE A 24 -4.33 -0.24 -5.41
N ARG A 25 -5.59 -0.31 -5.87
CA ARG A 25 -6.13 0.61 -6.88
C ARG A 25 -6.03 2.07 -6.46
N GLU A 26 -6.30 2.36 -5.18
CA GLU A 26 -6.15 3.72 -4.67
C GLU A 26 -4.69 4.20 -4.62
N ALA A 27 -3.77 3.33 -4.18
CA ALA A 27 -2.35 3.64 -4.14
C ALA A 27 -1.81 3.89 -5.56
N ASP A 28 -2.20 3.06 -6.53
CA ASP A 28 -1.82 3.23 -7.93
C ASP A 28 -2.40 4.52 -8.51
N ALA A 29 -3.66 4.86 -8.20
CA ALA A 29 -4.26 6.11 -8.65
C ALA A 29 -3.48 7.35 -8.16
N VAL A 30 -2.96 7.32 -6.91
CA VAL A 30 -2.11 8.39 -6.38
C VAL A 30 -0.80 8.49 -7.18
N LYS A 31 -0.15 7.36 -7.44
CA LYS A 31 1.11 7.32 -8.21
C LYS A 31 0.93 7.87 -9.62
N HIS A 32 -0.06 7.38 -10.36
CA HIS A 32 -0.37 7.86 -11.72
C HIS A 32 -0.71 9.35 -11.74
N GLN A 33 -1.47 9.84 -10.75
CA GLN A 33 -1.80 11.25 -10.65
C GLN A 33 -0.53 12.09 -10.41
N MET A 34 0.37 11.63 -9.54
CA MET A 34 1.64 12.31 -9.26
C MET A 34 2.54 12.33 -10.50
N GLU A 35 2.69 11.21 -11.21
CA GLU A 35 3.47 11.13 -12.44
C GLU A 35 2.98 12.12 -13.51
N SER A 36 1.66 12.16 -13.72
CA SER A 36 1.03 13.11 -14.65
C SER A 36 1.33 14.57 -14.28
N VAL A 37 1.26 14.91 -12.99
CA VAL A 37 1.55 16.26 -12.48
C VAL A 37 3.03 16.61 -12.63
N VAL A 38 3.92 15.69 -12.26
CA VAL A 38 5.37 15.88 -12.37
C VAL A 38 5.76 16.11 -13.84
N ASP A 39 5.23 15.30 -14.75
CA ASP A 39 5.49 15.43 -16.18
C ASP A 39 4.95 16.74 -16.76
N ALA A 40 3.72 17.11 -16.39
CA ALA A 40 3.12 18.38 -16.79
C ALA A 40 3.94 19.57 -16.27
N PHE A 41 4.36 19.54 -15.01
CA PHE A 41 5.15 20.61 -14.41
C PHE A 41 6.54 20.72 -15.03
N ARG A 42 7.21 19.58 -15.25
CA ARG A 42 8.49 19.53 -15.95
C ARG A 42 8.39 20.16 -17.33
N HIS A 43 7.30 19.93 -18.06
CA HIS A 43 7.09 20.54 -19.37
C HIS A 43 7.07 22.07 -19.30
N VAL A 44 6.31 22.66 -18.37
CA VAL A 44 6.22 24.12 -18.24
C VAL A 44 7.53 24.71 -17.70
N LEU A 45 8.23 23.99 -16.83
CA LEU A 45 9.53 24.43 -16.31
C LEU A 45 10.63 24.53 -17.37
N ARG A 46 10.48 23.96 -18.56
CA ARG A 46 11.45 24.15 -19.67
C ARG A 46 11.44 25.57 -20.24
N ILE A 47 10.47 26.40 -19.85
CA ILE A 47 10.24 27.72 -20.42
C ILE A 47 10.77 28.79 -19.48
N ALA A 48 11.84 29.47 -19.90
CA ALA A 48 12.50 30.50 -19.08
C ALA A 48 11.55 31.63 -18.64
N ALA A 49 10.61 32.02 -19.51
CA ALA A 49 9.60 33.03 -19.18
C ALA A 49 8.69 32.59 -18.03
N PHE A 50 8.30 31.30 -17.98
CA PHE A 50 7.52 30.77 -16.87
C PHE A 50 8.35 30.67 -15.59
N GLN A 51 9.61 30.24 -15.67
CA GLN A 51 10.51 30.21 -14.53
C GLN A 51 10.69 31.60 -13.90
N GLY A 52 10.91 32.64 -14.72
CA GLY A 52 11.00 34.01 -14.23
C GLY A 52 9.68 34.50 -13.60
N LEU A 53 8.54 34.04 -14.13
CA LEU A 53 7.24 34.35 -13.54
C LEU A 53 7.04 33.65 -12.19
N LEU A 54 7.47 32.39 -12.03
CA LEU A 54 7.47 31.69 -10.75
C LEU A 54 8.36 32.42 -9.73
N GLN A 55 9.58 32.80 -10.13
CA GLN A 55 10.53 33.50 -9.25
C GLN A 55 9.98 34.84 -8.75
N SER A 56 9.48 35.68 -9.66
CA SER A 56 8.92 37.00 -9.33
C SER A 56 7.65 36.95 -8.47
N ASN A 57 7.00 35.79 -8.34
CA ASN A 57 5.79 35.61 -7.55
C ASN A 57 6.01 34.70 -6.31
N GLY A 58 7.26 34.35 -5.97
CA GLY A 58 7.57 33.57 -4.76
C GLY A 58 7.39 32.06 -4.89
N PHE A 59 7.39 31.50 -6.11
CA PHE A 59 7.20 30.07 -6.40
C PHE A 59 8.48 29.38 -6.91
N ALA A 60 9.64 29.98 -6.68
CA ALA A 60 10.94 29.48 -7.18
C ALA A 60 11.34 28.11 -6.62
N THR A 61 10.79 27.72 -5.47
CA THR A 61 11.15 26.50 -4.73
C THR A 61 9.97 25.53 -4.67
N PRO A 62 9.71 24.76 -5.75
CA PRO A 62 8.73 23.69 -5.69
C PRO A 62 9.23 22.54 -4.80
N PRO A 63 8.32 21.73 -4.23
CA PRO A 63 8.64 20.49 -3.55
C PRO A 63 9.58 19.60 -4.38
N SER A 64 10.53 18.92 -3.72
CA SER A 64 11.53 18.10 -4.41
C SER A 64 10.93 17.04 -5.31
N ILE A 65 9.79 16.43 -4.92
CA ILE A 65 9.06 15.46 -5.74
C ILE A 65 8.71 15.98 -7.14
N LEU A 66 8.37 17.27 -7.27
CA LEU A 66 8.06 17.89 -8.56
C LEU A 66 9.29 18.11 -9.44
N MET A 67 10.48 18.01 -8.85
CA MET A 67 11.77 18.18 -9.53
C MET A 67 12.49 16.85 -9.76
N GLN A 68 11.95 15.73 -9.26
CA GLN A 68 12.52 14.42 -9.51
C GLN A 68 12.39 14.06 -11.00
N ASN A 69 13.45 13.48 -11.54
CA ASN A 69 13.38 12.81 -12.84
C ASN A 69 12.57 11.52 -12.65
N SER A 70 11.70 11.17 -13.60
CA SER A 70 10.77 10.02 -13.56
C SER A 70 11.44 8.71 -13.05
N PRO A 71 10.67 7.77 -12.45
CA PRO A 71 11.12 7.06 -11.25
C PRO A 71 11.79 5.72 -11.54
N GLU A 72 13.13 5.68 -11.61
CA GLU A 72 13.90 4.47 -11.24
C GLU A 72 15.25 4.78 -10.56
N ALA A 73 15.55 6.04 -10.29
CA ALA A 73 16.85 6.42 -9.71
C ALA A 73 16.69 7.37 -8.53
N GLY A 74 16.62 6.79 -7.33
CA GLY A 74 17.09 7.45 -6.12
C GLY A 74 16.05 7.73 -5.04
N VAL A 75 15.65 6.69 -4.30
CA VAL A 75 15.47 6.83 -2.85
C VAL A 75 16.68 6.20 -2.17
N LYS A 76 17.75 6.99 -2.04
CA LYS A 76 18.74 6.81 -0.97
C LYS A 76 18.95 8.15 -0.30
N ALA A 77 18.04 8.48 0.62
CA ALA A 77 18.31 9.35 1.74
C ALA A 77 17.19 9.19 2.78
N GLY A 78 17.45 8.40 3.82
CA GLY A 78 16.76 8.50 5.12
C GLY A 78 15.84 7.35 5.51
N ILE A 79 16.44 6.31 6.10
CA ILE A 79 15.83 5.33 7.02
C ILE A 79 14.67 4.52 6.43
N GLY A 80 15.04 3.44 5.74
CA GLY A 80 14.18 2.32 5.43
C GLY A 80 15.09 1.19 4.99
N GLU A 81 15.18 0.15 5.80
CA GLU A 81 16.01 -1.02 5.54
C GLU A 81 15.69 -1.58 4.15
N ASP A 82 16.71 -1.64 3.28
CA ASP A 82 16.72 -2.47 2.08
C ASP A 82 16.55 -3.94 2.51
N ARG A 83 15.32 -4.35 2.80
CA ARG A 83 14.98 -5.78 2.87
C ARG A 83 14.60 -6.22 1.48
N GLN A 84 15.63 -6.44 0.67
CA GLN A 84 15.59 -7.46 -0.37
C GLN A 84 14.84 -8.66 0.20
N ILE A 85 13.77 -9.08 -0.50
CA ILE A 85 12.98 -10.27 -0.16
C ILE A 85 13.91 -11.48 -0.26
N SER A 86 14.60 -11.74 0.84
CA SER A 86 15.42 -12.92 1.04
C SER A 86 14.55 -13.88 1.81
N LEU A 87 14.22 -15.01 1.19
CA LEU A 87 13.65 -16.16 1.92
C LEU A 87 14.55 -16.42 3.13
N PRO A 88 14.02 -16.44 4.37
CA PRO A 88 14.87 -16.55 5.54
C PRO A 88 15.57 -17.92 5.56
N ARG A 89 16.90 -17.85 5.69
CA ARG A 89 17.82 -18.97 5.77
C ARG A 89 17.76 -19.56 7.19
N VAL A 90 17.25 -20.80 7.27
CA VAL A 90 17.50 -21.94 8.18
C VAL A 90 17.74 -21.75 9.69
N ASP A 91 18.18 -20.62 10.24
CA ASP A 91 18.45 -20.49 11.69
C ASP A 91 17.89 -19.18 12.27
N GLU A 92 16.58 -18.97 12.15
CA GLU A 92 15.91 -17.88 12.90
C GLU A 92 15.60 -18.35 14.33
N PRO A 93 15.95 -17.55 15.36
CA PRO A 93 15.63 -17.89 16.74
C PRO A 93 14.11 -17.98 16.92
N LEU A 94 13.67 -19.12 17.44
CA LEU A 94 12.28 -19.41 17.74
C LEU A 94 12.04 -19.34 19.25
N VAL A 95 10.98 -18.66 19.65
CA VAL A 95 10.46 -18.71 21.02
C VAL A 95 9.16 -19.47 20.98
N GLU A 96 9.17 -20.69 21.56
CA GLU A 96 8.02 -21.60 21.56
C GLU A 96 7.40 -21.86 20.16
N GLY A 97 8.23 -21.90 19.11
CA GLY A 97 7.77 -22.12 17.73
C GLY A 97 7.26 -20.86 17.00
N ILE A 98 7.46 -19.67 17.57
CA ILE A 98 7.24 -18.38 16.93
C ILE A 98 8.57 -17.72 16.59
N CYS A 99 8.72 -17.21 15.36
CA CYS A 99 9.88 -16.43 14.94
C CYS A 99 9.99 -15.14 15.78
N LEU A 100 11.19 -14.83 16.27
CA LEU A 100 11.42 -13.61 17.05
C LEU A 100 10.94 -12.35 16.31
N GLU A 101 11.20 -12.22 15.02
CA GLU A 101 10.74 -11.06 14.25
C GLU A 101 9.21 -10.95 14.23
N ALA A 102 8.51 -12.08 14.05
CA ALA A 102 7.05 -12.12 14.11
C ALA A 102 6.52 -11.75 15.51
N LEU A 103 7.24 -12.14 16.56
CA LEU A 103 6.91 -11.82 17.93
C LEU A 103 7.10 -10.32 18.22
N ASP A 104 8.24 -9.77 17.83
CA ASP A 104 8.58 -8.35 18.02
C ASP A 104 7.56 -7.45 17.32
N MET A 105 7.24 -7.76 16.05
CA MET A 105 6.21 -7.05 15.29
C MET A 105 4.83 -7.07 15.97
N LEU A 106 4.47 -8.13 16.70
CA LEU A 106 3.17 -8.21 17.37
C LEU A 106 3.16 -7.53 18.74
N ASN A 107 4.33 -7.35 19.37
CA ASN A 107 4.45 -6.73 20.68
C ASN A 107 3.96 -5.27 20.65
N ASP A 108 4.26 -4.56 19.57
CA ASP A 108 3.95 -3.14 19.42
C ASP A 108 2.46 -2.85 19.14
N PHE A 109 1.67 -3.84 18.73
CA PHE A 109 0.32 -3.63 18.17
C PHE A 109 -0.82 -4.38 18.89
N GLY A 110 -0.51 -5.17 19.92
CA GLY A 110 -1.52 -5.87 20.73
C GLY A 110 -2.22 -7.00 19.97
N ALA A 111 -1.62 -8.19 19.96
CA ALA A 111 -2.19 -9.35 19.28
C ALA A 111 -3.09 -10.22 20.19
N PRO A 112 -4.27 -10.68 19.72
CA PRO A 112 -5.02 -11.71 20.42
C PRO A 112 -4.17 -12.98 20.61
N LEU A 113 -4.03 -13.47 21.85
CA LEU A 113 -3.19 -14.64 22.19
C LEU A 113 -3.46 -15.88 21.32
N LYS A 114 -4.70 -16.03 20.83
CA LYS A 114 -5.11 -17.15 19.97
C LYS A 114 -4.40 -17.16 18.60
N ILE A 115 -3.82 -16.04 18.16
CA ILE A 115 -3.08 -15.95 16.90
C ILE A 115 -1.76 -16.72 16.97
N PHE A 116 -1.08 -16.77 18.11
CA PHE A 116 0.17 -17.52 18.25
C PHE A 116 -0.03 -19.03 18.04
N GLY A 117 -1.19 -19.57 18.42
CA GLY A 117 -1.53 -20.97 18.12
C GLY A 117 -1.59 -21.24 16.62
N LEU A 118 -2.16 -20.28 15.87
CA LEU A 118 -2.26 -20.36 14.41
C LEU A 118 -0.90 -20.18 13.73
N LEU A 119 -0.09 -19.20 14.14
CA LEU A 119 1.22 -18.94 13.52
C LEU A 119 2.17 -20.14 13.60
N ARG A 120 2.09 -20.97 14.64
CA ARG A 120 2.89 -22.21 14.77
C ARG A 120 2.59 -23.25 13.67
N GLU A 121 1.47 -23.13 12.96
CA GLU A 121 1.10 -24.03 11.86
C GLU A 121 1.92 -23.77 10.57
N VAL A 122 2.61 -22.64 10.48
CA VAL A 122 3.40 -22.22 9.31
C VAL A 122 4.87 -21.99 9.64
N VAL A 123 5.72 -22.11 8.62
CA VAL A 123 7.16 -21.90 8.73
C VAL A 123 7.52 -20.44 9.10
N PRO A 124 8.70 -20.17 9.69
CA PRO A 124 9.07 -18.85 10.23
C PRO A 124 8.86 -17.68 9.25
N GLY A 125 9.36 -17.80 8.02
CA GLY A 125 9.18 -16.75 7.01
C GLY A 125 7.72 -16.45 6.68
N ARG A 126 6.84 -17.47 6.71
CA ARG A 126 5.41 -17.27 6.50
C ARG A 126 4.73 -16.63 7.72
N GLN A 127 5.22 -16.87 8.94
CA GLN A 127 4.75 -16.17 10.14
C GLN A 127 4.98 -14.67 10.00
N VAL A 128 6.19 -14.27 9.62
CA VAL A 128 6.58 -12.88 9.39
C VAL A 128 5.69 -12.23 8.32
N GLU A 129 5.48 -12.90 7.19
CA GLU A 129 4.65 -12.38 6.11
C GLU A 129 3.19 -12.15 6.54
N ILE A 130 2.59 -13.11 7.25
CA ILE A 130 1.22 -13.01 7.75
C ILE A 130 1.08 -11.85 8.74
N VAL A 131 2.05 -11.71 9.67
CA VAL A 131 2.06 -10.62 10.64
C VAL A 131 2.20 -9.27 9.92
N ARG A 132 3.17 -9.14 9.01
CA ARG A 132 3.39 -7.92 8.24
C ARG A 132 2.15 -7.52 7.45
N LEU A 133 1.47 -8.47 6.82
CA LEU A 133 0.23 -8.21 6.09
C LEU A 133 -0.86 -7.67 7.03
N MET A 134 -1.08 -8.31 8.19
CA MET A 134 -2.07 -7.84 9.17
C MET A 134 -1.76 -6.46 9.73
N LEU A 135 -0.48 -6.15 9.97
CA LEU A 135 -0.04 -4.83 10.42
C LEU A 135 -0.22 -3.77 9.32
N ALA A 136 0.11 -4.09 8.07
CA ALA A 136 -0.12 -3.19 6.94
C ALA A 136 -1.62 -2.94 6.69
N MET A 137 -2.50 -3.86 7.11
CA MET A 137 -3.95 -3.66 7.13
C MET A 137 -4.44 -2.87 8.35
N ASN A 138 -3.54 -2.49 9.26
CA ASN A 138 -3.82 -1.90 10.56
C ASN A 138 -4.85 -2.71 11.38
N ARG A 139 -4.84 -4.05 11.21
CA ARG A 139 -5.83 -4.97 11.80
C ARG A 139 -5.23 -6.35 12.07
N VAL A 140 -4.91 -6.61 13.33
CA VAL A 140 -4.48 -7.93 13.81
C VAL A 140 -5.70 -8.74 14.26
N GLU A 141 -6.35 -9.42 13.31
CA GLU A 141 -7.57 -10.19 13.56
C GLU A 141 -7.36 -11.70 13.43
N PHE A 142 -7.84 -12.47 14.40
CA PHE A 142 -7.81 -13.95 14.37
C PHE A 142 -8.43 -14.52 13.09
N ARG A 143 -9.52 -13.93 12.58
CA ARG A 143 -10.20 -14.41 11.36
C ARG A 143 -9.31 -14.25 10.12
N VAL A 144 -8.52 -13.19 10.06
CA VAL A 144 -7.60 -12.91 8.95
C VAL A 144 -6.39 -13.83 9.03
N ALA A 145 -5.76 -13.96 10.19
CA ALA A 145 -4.68 -14.92 10.42
C ALA A 145 -5.11 -16.34 10.01
N ARG A 146 -6.30 -16.76 10.46
CA ARG A 146 -6.88 -18.06 10.11
C ARG A 146 -7.09 -18.23 8.61
N LEU A 147 -7.62 -17.21 7.93
CA LEU A 147 -7.78 -17.25 6.47
C LEU A 147 -6.43 -17.44 5.78
N LEU A 148 -5.42 -16.63 6.13
CA LEU A 148 -4.10 -16.66 5.48
C LEU A 148 -3.37 -17.99 5.68
N ILE A 149 -3.56 -18.64 6.83
CA ILE A 149 -2.99 -19.97 7.12
C ILE A 149 -3.70 -21.06 6.35
N GLU A 150 -5.04 -21.02 6.28
CA GLU A 150 -5.81 -21.99 5.51
C GLU A 150 -5.52 -21.89 3.99
N LEU A 151 -5.07 -20.71 3.54
CA LEU A 151 -4.61 -20.43 2.19
C LEU A 151 -3.08 -20.47 2.04
N THR A 152 -2.35 -21.04 2.99
CA THR A 152 -0.89 -21.16 2.89
C THR A 152 -0.51 -22.41 2.09
N PRO A 153 0.41 -22.30 1.10
CA PRO A 153 0.96 -23.45 0.38
C PRO A 153 1.54 -24.52 1.29
N ARG A 154 1.37 -25.80 0.91
CA ARG A 154 1.84 -26.93 1.75
C ARG A 154 3.34 -26.86 2.07
N SER A 155 4.14 -26.34 1.16
CA SER A 155 5.59 -26.13 1.34
C SER A 155 5.93 -25.16 2.46
N GLN A 156 4.99 -24.32 2.88
CA GLN A 156 5.15 -23.31 3.93
C GLN A 156 4.41 -23.69 5.23
N LEU A 157 3.88 -24.91 5.33
CA LEU A 157 3.31 -25.45 6.56
C LEU A 157 4.38 -26.16 7.40
N THR A 158 4.29 -26.08 8.72
CA THR A 158 5.16 -26.84 9.63
C THR A 158 4.94 -28.35 9.52
N ASN A 159 3.73 -28.78 9.12
CA ASN A 159 3.41 -30.18 8.80
C ASN A 159 2.78 -30.29 7.39
N PRO A 160 3.60 -30.39 6.32
CA PRO A 160 3.11 -30.44 4.93
C PRO A 160 2.26 -31.68 4.60
N LEU A 161 2.43 -32.77 5.36
CA LEU A 161 1.70 -34.03 5.18
C LEU A 161 0.36 -34.06 5.93
N ALA A 162 0.09 -33.05 6.77
CA ALA A 162 -1.16 -32.96 7.49
C ALA A 162 -2.36 -32.92 6.53
N ARG A 163 -3.44 -33.61 6.91
CA ARG A 163 -4.69 -33.58 6.15
C ARG A 163 -5.27 -32.16 6.20
N ARG A 164 -5.22 -31.45 5.07
CA ARG A 164 -5.88 -30.14 4.93
C ARG A 164 -7.37 -30.25 5.26
N LYS A 165 -7.87 -29.22 5.93
CA LYS A 165 -9.29 -29.08 6.23
C LYS A 165 -10.08 -29.03 4.92
N ARG A 166 -11.15 -29.82 4.85
CA ARG A 166 -12.09 -29.76 3.73
C ARG A 166 -13.23 -28.83 4.08
N TYR A 167 -13.56 -27.96 3.15
CA TYR A 167 -14.70 -27.06 3.23
C TYR A 167 -15.77 -27.59 2.30
N GLU A 168 -16.90 -27.98 2.88
CA GLU A 168 -18.07 -28.41 2.11
C GLU A 168 -18.46 -27.31 1.11
N GLY A 169 -18.74 -27.66 -0.14
CA GLY A 169 -19.05 -26.68 -1.19
C GLY A 169 -17.86 -25.90 -1.77
N ILE A 170 -16.62 -26.16 -1.35
CA ILE A 170 -15.40 -25.63 -2.00
C ILE A 170 -14.64 -26.80 -2.62
N SER A 171 -14.49 -26.78 -3.94
CA SER A 171 -13.73 -27.82 -4.63
C SER A 171 -12.22 -27.66 -4.39
N PRO A 172 -11.42 -28.73 -4.50
CA PRO A 172 -9.96 -28.60 -4.41
C PRO A 172 -9.37 -27.63 -5.44
N ALA A 173 -9.95 -27.56 -6.64
CA ALA A 173 -9.54 -26.62 -7.68
C ALA A 173 -9.85 -25.16 -7.28
N GLN A 174 -11.05 -24.90 -6.76
CA GLN A 174 -11.41 -23.57 -6.25
C GLN A 174 -10.50 -23.19 -5.08
N MET A 175 -10.15 -24.15 -4.21
CA MET A 175 -9.26 -23.90 -3.09
C MET A 175 -7.85 -23.50 -3.55
N ALA A 176 -7.33 -24.18 -4.58
CA ALA A 176 -6.04 -23.85 -5.18
C ALA A 176 -6.05 -22.48 -5.88
N ALA A 177 -7.16 -22.13 -6.56
CA ALA A 177 -7.33 -20.80 -7.13
C ALA A 177 -7.30 -19.72 -6.03
N MET A 178 -8.07 -19.90 -4.96
CA MET A 178 -8.07 -18.96 -3.83
C MET A 178 -6.68 -18.82 -3.17
N GLU A 179 -5.90 -19.90 -3.10
CA GLU A 179 -4.52 -19.89 -2.59
C GLU A 179 -3.59 -19.06 -3.49
N ALA A 180 -3.68 -19.22 -4.81
CA ALA A 180 -2.91 -18.40 -5.76
C ALA A 180 -3.33 -16.92 -5.70
N ASP A 181 -4.64 -16.65 -5.77
CA ASP A 181 -5.19 -15.30 -5.79
C ASP A 181 -4.83 -14.51 -4.53
N ILE A 182 -4.95 -15.12 -3.33
CA ILE A 182 -4.61 -14.42 -2.09
C ILE A 182 -3.11 -14.13 -2.01
N ALA A 183 -2.26 -15.02 -2.54
CA ALA A 183 -0.82 -14.84 -2.49
C ALA A 183 -0.39 -13.67 -3.37
N GLU A 184 -0.92 -13.59 -4.59
CA GLU A 184 -0.71 -12.49 -5.52
C GLU A 184 -1.17 -11.16 -4.92
N VAL A 185 -2.45 -11.07 -4.51
CA VAL A 185 -3.01 -9.83 -3.97
C VAL A 185 -2.32 -9.41 -2.66
N SER A 186 -1.88 -10.35 -1.82
CA SER A 186 -1.13 -10.03 -0.59
C SER A 186 0.24 -9.42 -0.91
N HIS A 187 0.92 -9.93 -1.94
CA HIS A 187 2.20 -9.40 -2.38
C HIS A 187 2.05 -7.95 -2.89
N ASP A 188 1.09 -7.73 -3.79
CA ASP A 188 0.81 -6.41 -4.35
C ASP A 188 0.37 -5.42 -3.28
N TYR A 189 -0.45 -5.87 -2.32
CA TYR A 189 -0.88 -5.04 -1.19
C TYR A 189 0.32 -4.58 -0.35
N LEU A 190 1.24 -5.48 -0.01
CA LEU A 190 2.44 -5.12 0.75
C LEU A 190 3.35 -4.16 -0.04
N SER A 191 3.50 -4.38 -1.33
CA SER A 191 4.24 -3.49 -2.23
C SER A 191 3.63 -2.08 -2.23
N ALA A 192 2.32 -1.98 -2.42
CA ALA A 192 1.58 -0.72 -2.36
C ALA A 192 1.68 -0.06 -0.97
N ALA A 193 1.50 -0.83 0.12
CA ALA A 193 1.50 -0.32 1.48
C ALA A 193 2.86 0.25 1.90
N SER A 194 3.96 -0.37 1.46
CA SER A 194 5.32 0.09 1.79
C SER A 194 5.64 1.49 1.27
N THR A 195 5.03 1.89 0.15
CA THR A 195 5.23 3.21 -0.49
C THR A 195 4.09 4.19 -0.23
N HIS A 196 2.93 3.72 0.23
CA HIS A 196 1.73 4.54 0.38
C HIS A 196 1.93 5.79 1.24
N GLY A 197 2.66 5.67 2.36
CA GLY A 197 2.91 6.79 3.28
C GLY A 197 3.70 7.92 2.62
N SER A 198 4.80 7.60 1.95
CA SER A 198 5.63 8.58 1.24
C SER A 198 4.89 9.19 0.05
N GLU A 199 4.15 8.39 -0.72
CA GLU A 199 3.35 8.88 -1.85
C GLU A 199 2.26 9.85 -1.40
N MET A 200 1.64 9.59 -0.24
CA MET A 200 0.64 10.50 0.32
C MET A 200 1.25 11.84 0.74
N LEU A 201 2.41 11.83 1.39
CA LEU A 201 3.11 13.05 1.77
C LEU A 201 3.52 13.87 0.54
N ASN A 202 3.99 13.19 -0.51
CA ASN A 202 4.27 13.80 -1.80
C ASN A 202 3.03 14.45 -2.41
N LEU A 203 1.89 13.76 -2.39
CA LEU A 203 0.60 14.29 -2.84
C LEU A 203 0.20 15.55 -2.08
N ILE A 204 0.30 15.55 -0.76
CA ILE A 204 -0.04 16.71 0.09
C ILE A 204 0.87 17.90 -0.25
N ALA A 205 2.18 17.67 -0.38
CA ALA A 205 3.15 18.72 -0.69
C ALA A 205 2.91 19.32 -2.08
N ALA A 206 2.74 18.48 -3.11
CA ALA A 206 2.43 18.92 -4.47
C ALA A 206 1.12 19.69 -4.52
N THR A 207 0.06 19.16 -3.90
CA THR A 207 -1.25 19.81 -3.94
C THR A 207 -1.24 21.16 -3.25
N SER A 208 -0.54 21.29 -2.11
CA SER A 208 -0.39 22.57 -1.41
C SER A 208 0.42 23.60 -2.22
N TYR A 209 1.37 23.14 -3.05
CA TYR A 209 2.09 24.02 -3.96
C TYR A 209 1.20 24.50 -5.11
N PHE A 210 0.48 23.59 -5.78
CA PHE A 210 -0.40 23.93 -6.89
C PHE A 210 -1.62 24.73 -6.47
N ASP A 211 -2.19 24.48 -5.29
CA ASP A 211 -3.27 25.28 -4.74
C ASP A 211 -2.87 26.76 -4.60
N ARG A 212 -1.68 27.03 -4.05
CA ARG A 212 -1.14 28.41 -3.99
C ARG A 212 -0.85 28.98 -5.38
N LEU A 213 -0.29 28.18 -6.29
CA LEU A 213 0.05 28.60 -7.64
C LEU A 213 -1.20 29.00 -8.43
N LEU A 214 -2.26 28.20 -8.33
CA LEU A 214 -3.54 28.42 -9.01
C LEU A 214 -4.38 29.51 -8.36
N ASN A 215 -4.04 29.95 -7.15
CA ASN A 215 -4.60 31.16 -6.55
C ASN A 215 -3.86 32.45 -6.98
N ASN A 216 -2.80 32.37 -7.81
CA ASN A 216 -2.14 33.53 -8.37
C ASN A 216 -2.67 33.87 -9.79
N PRO A 217 -3.39 34.98 -9.98
CA PRO A 217 -4.05 35.30 -11.26
C PRO A 217 -3.08 35.61 -12.40
N LYS A 218 -1.81 35.94 -12.12
CA LYS A 218 -0.79 36.13 -13.16
C LYS A 218 -0.31 34.79 -13.69
N LEU A 219 -0.03 33.83 -12.79
CA LEU A 219 0.41 32.48 -13.14
C LEU A 219 -0.69 31.73 -13.89
N VAL A 220 -1.93 31.75 -13.37
CA VAL A 220 -3.07 31.10 -14.04
C VAL A 220 -3.30 31.66 -15.44
N ARG A 221 -3.27 32.99 -15.61
CA ARG A 221 -3.46 33.62 -16.92
C ARG A 221 -2.37 33.23 -17.90
N TYR A 222 -1.13 33.10 -17.44
CA TYR A 222 -0.02 32.66 -18.28
C TYR A 222 -0.19 31.19 -18.69
N LEU A 223 -0.54 30.31 -17.73
CA LEU A 223 -0.81 28.89 -17.99
C LEU A 223 -2.00 28.69 -18.93
N ALA A 224 -3.11 29.40 -18.71
CA ALA A 224 -4.31 29.29 -19.56
C ALA A 224 -4.04 29.68 -21.02
N ARG A 225 -3.17 30.66 -21.25
CA ARG A 225 -2.83 31.13 -22.60
C ARG A 225 -1.83 30.25 -23.34
N ASN A 226 -0.89 29.64 -22.63
CA ASN A 226 0.28 28.98 -23.24
C ASN A 226 0.36 27.47 -22.96
N PHE A 227 -0.27 27.00 -21.89
CA PHE A 227 -0.14 25.64 -21.32
C PHE A 227 -1.48 25.12 -20.79
N ALA A 228 -2.56 25.28 -21.57
CA ALA A 228 -3.92 24.93 -21.14
C ALA A 228 -4.05 23.46 -20.70
N ARG A 229 -3.38 22.53 -21.40
CA ARG A 229 -3.36 21.10 -21.03
C ARG A 229 -2.70 20.86 -19.67
N GLN A 230 -1.60 21.53 -19.38
CA GLN A 230 -0.90 21.39 -18.09
C GLN A 230 -1.68 22.05 -16.96
N LEU A 231 -2.34 23.17 -17.24
CA LEU A 231 -3.25 23.81 -16.29
C LEU A 231 -4.37 22.85 -15.87
N GLU A 232 -4.98 22.15 -16.82
CA GLU A 232 -6.01 21.13 -16.56
C GLU A 232 -5.49 20.01 -15.67
N VAL A 233 -4.27 19.51 -15.91
CA VAL A 233 -3.63 18.49 -15.04
C VAL A 233 -3.49 18.99 -13.59
N PHE A 234 -3.07 20.25 -13.40
CA PHE A 234 -2.92 20.82 -12.05
C PHE A 234 -4.28 21.05 -11.36
N GLN A 235 -5.33 21.37 -12.11
CA GLN A 235 -6.69 21.47 -11.58
C GLN A 235 -7.23 20.10 -11.18
N ASN A 236 -7.07 19.10 -12.05
CA ASN A 236 -7.46 17.72 -11.77
C ASN A 236 -6.77 17.14 -10.52
N LEU A 237 -5.54 17.58 -10.21
CA LEU A 237 -4.87 17.24 -8.95
C LEU A 237 -5.63 17.76 -7.72
N LEU A 238 -6.10 19.01 -7.76
CA LEU A 238 -6.87 19.59 -6.66
C LEU A 238 -8.19 18.84 -6.46
N ASP A 239 -8.88 18.54 -7.56
CA ASP A 239 -10.15 17.79 -7.56
C ASP A 239 -9.96 16.36 -7.05
N PHE A 240 -8.88 15.68 -7.48
CA PHE A 240 -8.51 14.35 -7.02
C PHE A 240 -8.31 14.31 -5.49
N ARG A 241 -7.61 15.31 -4.93
CA ARG A 241 -7.43 15.44 -3.49
C ARG A 241 -8.77 15.62 -2.77
N GLU A 242 -9.64 16.49 -3.28
CA GLU A 242 -10.96 16.74 -2.66
C GLU A 242 -11.85 15.50 -2.66
N ALA A 243 -11.90 14.76 -3.77
CA ALA A 243 -12.63 13.50 -3.85
C ALA A 243 -12.12 12.50 -2.81
N ARG A 244 -10.80 12.45 -2.59
CA ARG A 244 -10.18 11.56 -1.60
C ARG A 244 -10.48 11.98 -0.16
N TYR A 245 -10.47 13.28 0.16
CA TYR A 245 -10.89 13.76 1.49
C TYR A 245 -12.33 13.39 1.82
N LYS A 246 -13.23 13.43 0.82
CA LYS A 246 -14.63 13.02 1.01
C LYS A 246 -14.75 11.51 1.27
N LYS A 247 -13.93 10.70 0.59
CA LYS A 247 -13.93 9.24 0.74
C LYS A 247 -13.33 8.80 2.08
N HIS A 248 -12.24 9.43 2.49
CA HIS A 248 -11.46 9.10 3.69
C HIS A 248 -11.26 10.37 4.53
N PRO A 249 -12.27 10.82 5.29
CA PRO A 249 -12.11 11.98 6.13
C PRO A 249 -10.99 11.74 7.15
N PRO A 250 -10.18 12.76 7.48
CA PRO A 250 -9.17 12.63 8.51
C PRO A 250 -9.87 12.16 9.80
N GLN A 251 -9.42 11.03 10.35
CA GLN A 251 -9.93 10.57 11.64
C GLN A 251 -9.54 11.64 12.67
N ALA A 252 -10.53 12.30 13.27
CA ALA A 252 -10.29 13.20 14.38
C ALA A 252 -9.58 12.40 15.47
N GLY A 253 -8.38 12.84 15.85
CA GLY A 253 -7.57 12.18 16.86
C GLY A 253 -8.41 11.93 18.12
N SER A 254 -8.49 10.65 18.51
CA SER A 254 -8.98 10.23 19.82
C SER A 254 -7.81 10.18 20.80
#